data_AF-A0A9Q3GCL3-F1
#
_entry.id   AF-A0A9Q3GCL3-F1
#
_cell.length_a   1.000
_cell.length_b   1.000
_cell.length_c   1.000
_cell.angle_alpha   90.00
_cell.angle_beta   90.00
_cell.angle_gamma   90.00
#
_symmetry.space_group_name_H-M   'P 1'
#
loop_
_entity.id
_entity.type
_entity.pdbx_description
1 polymer ?
#
loop_
_entity_poly.entity_id
_entity_poly.type
_entity_poly.pdbx_seq_one_letter_code
_entity_poly.pdbx_strand_id
1 'polypeptide(L)'
;MLRRPPHPESLETRKEIEKHINEHLGMDVIRKIGHNEIVEITTQVLITCHDGKSRLCGDSRALNNYTKADRYPIPRIPHALDKLAKAKYRTKMDCMKGFHQNAVKSNYMKLLRSYVISAYINTLGCHLASRMHQSTSKG
;
A
#
# COMPACT_ATOMS: atom_id res chain seq x y z
N MET A 1 7.19 -18.40 8.54
CA MET A 1 7.18 -16.92 8.49
C MET A 1 8.00 -16.46 7.31
N LEU A 2 7.41 -15.71 6.37
CA LEU A 2 8.12 -15.16 5.21
C LEU A 2 8.76 -13.83 5.61
N ARG A 3 9.89 -13.90 6.33
CA ARG A 3 10.71 -12.73 6.68
C ARG A 3 11.89 -12.70 5.72
N ARG A 4 11.96 -11.66 4.90
CA ARG A 4 13.13 -11.41 4.05
C ARG A 4 14.01 -10.34 4.70
N PRO A 5 15.34 -10.48 4.67
CA PRO A 5 16.22 -9.37 5.04
C PRO A 5 15.96 -8.20 4.09
N PRO A 6 16.20 -6.97 4.53
CA PRO A 6 15.98 -5.82 3.68
C PRO A 6 17.07 -5.72 2.61
N HIS A 7 16.72 -5.18 1.44
CA HIS A 7 17.62 -5.10 0.29
C HIS A 7 18.68 -4.00 0.50
N PRO A 8 19.98 -4.25 0.27
CA PRO A 8 21.01 -3.23 0.44
C PRO A 8 20.84 -2.11 -0.58
N GLU A 9 20.56 -0.91 -0.09
CA GLU A 9 20.34 0.29 -0.91
C GLU A 9 21.50 1.28 -0.83
N SER A 10 21.71 2.03 -1.92
CA SER A 10 22.64 3.16 -1.98
C SER A 10 22.22 4.30 -1.04
N LEU A 11 23.14 5.21 -0.71
CA LEU A 11 22.84 6.37 0.14
C LEU A 11 21.80 7.30 -0.49
N GLU A 12 21.84 7.49 -1.81
CA GLU A 12 20.88 8.32 -2.54
C GLU A 12 19.49 7.70 -2.50
N THR A 13 19.40 6.39 -2.74
CA THR A 13 18.14 5.65 -2.67
C THR A 13 17.53 5.70 -1.27
N ARG A 14 18.35 5.62 -0.21
CA ARG A 14 17.86 5.74 1.18
C ARG A 14 17.22 7.09 1.47
N LYS A 15 17.82 8.19 1.00
CA LYS A 15 17.24 9.54 1.15
C LYS A 15 15.88 9.65 0.46
N GLU A 16 15.78 9.10 -0.74
CA GLU A 16 14.51 9.06 -1.48
C GLU A 16 13.46 8.20 -0.75
N ILE A 17 13.85 7.03 -0.23
CA ILE A 17 12.96 6.19 0.57
C ILE A 17 12.43 6.95 1.78
N GLU A 18 13.31 7.61 2.54
CA GLU A 18 12.93 8.38 3.73
C GLU A 18 11.98 9.53 3.39
N LYS A 19 12.24 10.25 2.29
CA LYS A 19 11.36 11.29 1.78
C LYS A 19 9.95 10.74 1.51
N HIS A 20 9.84 9.65 0.75
CA HIS A 20 8.55 9.03 0.45
C HIS A 20 7.85 8.54 1.71
N ILE A 21 8.57 7.96 2.68
CA ILE A 21 7.98 7.50 3.95
C ILE A 21 7.37 8.65 4.73
N ASN A 22 8.08 9.78 4.84
CA ASN A 22 7.57 10.95 5.55
C ASN A 22 6.31 11.52 4.88
N GLU A 23 6.27 11.54 3.54
CA GLU A 23 5.06 11.93 2.80
C GLU A 23 3.88 10.99 3.10
N HIS A 24 4.10 9.67 3.10
CA HIS A 24 3.05 8.70 3.37
C HIS A 24 2.59 8.70 4.83
N LEU A 25 3.49 9.00 5.78
CA LEU A 25 3.14 9.24 7.19
C LEU A 25 2.27 10.49 7.33
N GLY A 26 2.62 11.59 6.64
CA GLY A 26 1.84 12.82 6.65
C GLY A 26 0.45 12.67 6.03
N MET A 27 0.29 11.75 5.06
CA MET A 27 -1.00 11.40 4.47
C MET A 27 -1.80 10.37 5.29
N ASP A 28 -1.29 9.90 6.44
CA ASP A 28 -1.87 8.83 7.26
C ASP A 28 -2.17 7.53 6.46
N VAL A 29 -1.37 7.28 5.42
CA VAL A 29 -1.43 6.06 4.60
C VAL A 29 -0.59 4.95 5.20
N ILE A 30 0.42 5.30 6.00
CA ILE A 30 1.27 4.37 6.74
C ILE A 30 1.41 4.78 8.20
N ARG A 31 1.72 3.79 9.04
CA ARG A 31 1.87 3.89 10.50
C ARG A 31 3.12 3.13 10.92
N LYS A 32 3.80 3.64 11.95
CA LYS A 32 4.86 2.92 12.67
C LYS A 32 4.28 1.79 13.53
N ILE A 33 4.91 0.61 13.52
CA ILE A 33 4.51 -0.61 14.21
C ILE A 33 5.17 -0.68 15.58
N GLY A 34 4.38 -0.78 16.65
CA GLY A 34 4.89 -0.92 18.01
C GLY A 34 5.69 -2.22 18.20
N HIS A 35 6.65 -2.19 19.13
CA HIS A 35 7.57 -3.30 19.41
C HIS A 35 6.87 -4.65 19.71
N ASN A 36 5.65 -4.61 20.25
CA ASN A 36 4.90 -5.78 20.70
C ASN A 36 3.91 -6.34 19.66
N GLU A 37 3.85 -5.78 18.45
CA GLU A 37 2.89 -6.22 17.43
C GLU A 37 3.43 -7.42 16.63
N ILE A 38 2.64 -8.50 16.57
CA ILE A 38 3.04 -9.74 15.89
C ILE A 38 2.89 -9.57 14.38
N VAL A 39 3.96 -9.90 13.65
CA VAL A 39 3.99 -9.84 12.18
C VAL A 39 4.40 -11.18 11.59
N GLU A 40 3.59 -11.65 10.64
CA GLU A 40 3.73 -12.96 9.99
C GLU A 40 4.52 -12.88 8.66
N ILE A 41 4.35 -11.78 7.91
CA ILE A 41 4.97 -11.58 6.59
C ILE A 41 5.64 -10.20 6.55
N THR A 42 6.79 -10.12 5.90
CA THR A 42 7.41 -8.84 5.61
C THR A 42 7.71 -8.65 4.13
N THR A 43 7.31 -7.48 3.64
CA THR A 43 7.51 -7.00 2.28
C THR A 43 8.74 -6.09 2.24
N GLN A 44 9.60 -6.30 1.23
CA GLN A 44 10.71 -5.40 0.95
C GLN A 44 10.20 -4.16 0.21
N VAL A 45 10.85 -3.02 0.43
CA VAL A 45 10.53 -1.77 -0.23
C VAL A 45 11.68 -1.40 -1.15
N LEU A 46 11.34 -0.97 -2.36
CA LEU A 46 12.27 -0.60 -3.43
C LEU A 46 11.88 0.77 -3.95
N ILE A 47 12.84 1.51 -4.50
CA ILE A 47 12.56 2.71 -5.28
C ILE A 47 12.62 2.38 -6.75
N THR A 48 11.58 2.77 -7.48
CA THR A 48 11.56 2.74 -8.94
C THR A 48 11.52 4.16 -9.46
N CYS A 49 12.34 4.49 -10.46
CA CYS A 49 12.30 5.78 -11.13
C CYS A 49 11.59 5.63 -12.48
N HIS A 50 10.62 6.49 -12.76
CA HIS A 50 9.90 6.54 -14.03
C HIS A 50 9.59 8.00 -14.39
N ASP A 51 9.90 8.41 -15.61
CA ASP A 51 9.74 9.80 -16.11
C ASP A 51 10.36 10.87 -15.18
N GLY A 52 11.54 10.58 -14.62
CA GLY A 52 12.23 11.49 -13.70
C GLY A 52 11.58 11.60 -12.31
N LYS A 53 10.58 10.76 -11.98
CA LYS A 53 9.97 10.70 -10.66
C LYS A 53 10.29 9.37 -9.98
N SER A 54 10.74 9.44 -8.73
CA SER A 54 10.89 8.27 -7.85
C SER A 54 9.53 7.84 -7.29
N ARG A 55 9.32 6.53 -7.14
CA ARG A 55 8.14 5.93 -6.53
C ARG A 55 8.57 4.83 -5.56
N LEU A 56 7.97 4.83 -4.38
CA LEU A 56 8.12 3.80 -3.38
C LEU A 56 7.26 2.57 -3.74
N CYS A 57 7.89 1.43 -3.98
CA CYS A 57 7.24 0.20 -4.41
C CYS A 57 7.50 -0.94 -3.43
N GLY A 58 6.44 -1.56 -2.89
CA GLY A 58 6.54 -2.75 -2.07
C GLY A 58 6.54 -4.03 -2.91
N ASP A 59 7.49 -4.94 -2.68
CA ASP A 59 7.52 -6.27 -3.30
C ASP A 59 6.48 -7.21 -2.66
N SER A 60 5.23 -7.09 -3.09
CA SER A 60 4.11 -7.90 -2.59
C SER A 60 4.04 -9.31 -3.18
N ARG A 61 5.03 -9.78 -3.97
CA ARG A 61 4.97 -11.11 -4.61
C ARG A 61 4.76 -12.25 -3.61
N ALA A 62 5.47 -12.21 -2.48
CA ALA A 62 5.32 -13.21 -1.42
C ALA A 62 3.94 -13.13 -0.74
N LEU A 63 3.43 -11.91 -0.55
CA LEU A 63 2.11 -11.67 0.02
C LEU A 63 1.01 -12.17 -0.91
N ASN A 64 1.11 -11.90 -2.21
CA ASN A 64 0.12 -12.30 -3.22
C ASN A 64 0.00 -13.82 -3.36
N ASN A 65 1.08 -14.57 -3.11
CA ASN A 65 1.05 -16.03 -3.09
C ASN A 65 0.43 -16.58 -1.79
N TYR A 66 0.50 -15.83 -0.70
CA TYR A 66 -0.06 -16.23 0.60
C TYR A 66 -1.55 -15.88 0.70
N THR A 67 -1.98 -14.78 0.09
CA THR A 67 -3.36 -14.32 0.15
C THR A 67 -4.21 -15.00 -0.92
N LYS A 68 -5.48 -15.25 -0.58
CA LYS A 68 -6.47 -15.71 -1.57
C LYS A 68 -6.88 -14.53 -2.44
N ALA A 69 -6.73 -14.66 -3.75
CA ALA A 69 -7.18 -13.65 -4.70
C ALA A 69 -8.70 -13.42 -4.60
N ASP A 70 -9.10 -12.18 -4.36
CA ASP A 70 -10.49 -11.75 -4.41
C ASP A 70 -10.87 -11.45 -5.86
N ARG A 71 -11.74 -12.28 -6.44
CA ARG A 71 -12.20 -12.16 -7.82
C ARG A 71 -13.53 -11.43 -7.84
N TYR A 72 -13.48 -10.11 -7.70
CA TYR A 72 -14.67 -9.27 -7.92
C TYR A 72 -15.07 -9.34 -9.41
N PRO A 73 -16.35 -9.54 -9.74
CA PRO A 73 -16.79 -9.66 -11.12
C PRO A 73 -16.64 -8.32 -11.85
N ILE A 74 -15.59 -8.20 -12.67
CA ILE A 74 -15.40 -7.04 -13.55
C ILE A 74 -16.38 -7.17 -14.72
N PRO A 75 -17.16 -6.13 -15.05
CA PRO A 75 -18.07 -6.18 -16.19
C PRO A 75 -17.30 -6.43 -17.48
N ARG A 76 -17.87 -7.27 -18.36
CA ARG A 76 -17.30 -7.52 -19.68
C ARG A 76 -17.23 -6.21 -20.48
N ILE A 77 -16.08 -5.96 -21.10
CA ILE A 77 -15.78 -4.77 -21.91
C ILE A 77 -16.91 -4.40 -22.88
N PRO A 78 -17.46 -5.30 -23.73
CA PRO A 78 -18.50 -4.91 -24.69
C PRO A 78 -19.79 -4.39 -24.04
N HIS A 79 -20.19 -4.94 -22.89
CA HIS A 79 -21.38 -4.44 -22.18
C HIS A 79 -21.16 -3.06 -21.56
N ALA A 80 -19.95 -2.81 -21.04
CA ALA A 80 -19.58 -1.49 -20.54
C ALA A 80 -19.53 -0.45 -21.67
N LEU A 81 -19.02 -0.84 -22.84
CA LEU A 81 -18.94 0.03 -24.01
C LEU A 81 -20.31 0.35 -24.63
N ASP A 82 -21.25 -0.61 -24.69
CA ASP A 82 -22.61 -0.34 -25.19
C ASP A 82 -23.35 0.68 -24.31
N LYS A 83 -23.22 0.55 -22.98
CA LYS A 83 -23.77 1.52 -22.03
C LYS A 83 -23.11 2.90 -22.20
N LEU A 84 -21.80 2.94 -22.42
CA LEU A 84 -21.07 4.18 -22.66
C LEU A 84 -21.46 4.82 -24.01
N ALA A 85 -21.67 4.01 -25.05
CA ALA A 85 -22.06 4.44 -26.39
C ALA A 85 -23.37 5.25 -26.37
N LYS A 86 -24.34 4.79 -25.59
CA LYS A 86 -25.68 5.39 -25.44
C LYS A 86 -25.74 6.58 -24.49
N ALA A 87 -24.65 6.91 -23.79
CA ALA A 87 -24.62 8.00 -22.82
C ALA A 87 -24.54 9.39 -23.49
N LYS A 88 -25.38 10.33 -23.06
CA LYS A 88 -25.42 11.72 -23.56
C LYS A 88 -24.18 12.54 -23.13
N TYR A 89 -23.66 12.27 -21.94
CA TYR A 89 -22.45 12.89 -21.41
C TYR A 89 -21.53 11.80 -20.84
N ARG A 90 -20.22 11.96 -21.07
CA ARG A 90 -19.21 11.03 -20.56
C ARG A 90 -18.19 11.83 -19.76
N THR A 91 -17.96 11.43 -18.52
CA THR A 91 -16.94 12.02 -17.66
C THR A 91 -15.96 10.93 -17.24
N LYS A 92 -14.67 11.26 -17.23
CA LYS A 92 -13.61 10.36 -16.77
C LYS A 92 -12.98 10.98 -15.53
N MET A 93 -13.02 10.25 -14.41
CA MET A 93 -12.33 10.63 -13.19
C MET A 93 -11.10 9.74 -13.03
N ASP A 94 -9.95 10.34 -12.77
CA ASP A 94 -8.74 9.59 -12.44
C ASP A 94 -8.70 9.28 -10.94
N CYS A 95 -8.54 7.99 -10.62
CA CYS A 95 -8.47 7.49 -9.24
C CYS A 95 -7.05 6.98 -8.91
N MET A 96 -6.00 7.63 -9.42
CA MET A 96 -4.61 7.22 -9.26
C MET A 96 -4.19 6.95 -7.80
N LYS A 97 -4.73 7.72 -6.83
CA LYS A 97 -4.49 7.55 -5.38
C LYS A 97 -5.61 6.82 -4.64
N GLY A 98 -6.57 6.20 -5.35
CA GLY A 98 -7.74 5.57 -4.76
C GLY A 98 -7.41 4.44 -3.77
N PHE A 99 -6.30 3.73 -3.99
CA PHE A 99 -5.85 2.68 -3.07
C PHE A 99 -5.50 3.19 -1.67
N HIS A 100 -5.02 4.43 -1.55
CA HIS A 100 -4.67 5.02 -0.25
C HIS A 100 -5.89 5.41 0.59
N GLN A 101 -7.09 5.43 -0.01
CA GLN A 101 -8.33 5.81 0.65
C GLN A 101 -9.04 4.62 1.31
N ASN A 102 -8.71 3.40 0.88
CA ASN A 102 -9.40 2.19 1.33
C ASN A 102 -8.80 1.64 2.62
N ALA A 103 -9.67 1.34 3.59
CA ALA A 103 -9.22 0.78 4.84
C ALA A 103 -8.83 -0.70 4.77
N VAL A 104 -7.66 -1.01 5.30
CA VAL A 104 -7.23 -2.38 5.52
C VAL A 104 -7.95 -2.93 6.78
N LYS A 105 -8.51 -4.12 6.67
CA LYS A 105 -9.12 -4.83 7.81
C LYS A 105 -8.05 -5.22 8.83
N SER A 106 -8.34 -5.04 10.12
CA SER A 106 -7.44 -5.31 11.25
C SER A 106 -6.77 -6.69 11.20
N ASN A 107 -7.52 -7.74 10.85
CA ASN A 107 -7.01 -9.12 10.76
C ASN A 107 -5.88 -9.31 9.74
N TYR A 108 -5.82 -8.47 8.71
CA TYR A 108 -4.80 -8.54 7.66
C TYR A 108 -3.64 -7.58 7.88
N MET A 109 -3.72 -6.71 8.91
CA MET A 109 -2.63 -5.78 9.23
C MET A 109 -1.33 -6.54 9.43
N LYS A 110 -1.34 -7.63 10.21
CA LYS A 110 -0.17 -8.49 10.49
C LYS A 110 0.59 -9.06 9.27
N LEU A 111 0.02 -8.97 8.05
CA LEU A 111 0.63 -9.42 6.81
C LEU A 111 1.35 -8.32 6.04
N LEU A 112 1.11 -7.05 6.38
CA LEU A 112 1.52 -5.89 5.59
C LEU A 112 2.72 -5.14 6.18
N ARG A 113 3.63 -5.82 6.90
CA ARG A 113 4.81 -5.12 7.41
C ARG A 113 5.73 -4.87 6.25
N SER A 114 6.25 -3.66 6.17
CA SER A 114 7.43 -3.37 5.36
C SER A 114 8.66 -3.20 6.25
N TYR A 115 9.79 -3.77 5.82
CA TYR A 115 11.11 -3.40 6.36
C TYR A 115 11.71 -2.35 5.41
N VAL A 116 12.07 -1.21 5.98
CA VAL A 116 12.88 -0.20 5.30
C VAL A 116 14.25 -0.22 5.96
N ILE A 117 15.33 -0.25 5.16
CA ILE A 117 16.68 0.03 5.66
C ILE A 117 16.76 1.53 5.94
N SER A 118 16.21 1.95 7.07
CA SER A 118 16.73 3.12 7.74
C SER A 118 17.38 2.61 9.01
N ALA A 119 18.67 2.31 8.89
CA ALA A 119 19.55 2.12 10.02
C ALA A 119 19.64 3.46 10.76
N TYR A 120 18.59 3.85 11.51
CA TYR A 120 18.57 4.87 12.56
C TYR A 120 17.25 4.90 13.35
N ILE A 121 16.26 4.06 13.04
CA ILE A 121 15.15 3.78 13.96
C ILE A 121 15.18 2.31 14.27
N ASN A 122 15.84 1.96 15.37
CA ASN A 122 15.62 0.67 16.01
C ASN A 122 14.10 0.44 16.12
N THR A 123 13.65 -0.71 15.59
CA THR A 123 12.41 -1.42 16.00
C THR A 123 11.02 -0.97 15.53
N LEU A 124 10.85 -0.17 14.47
CA LEU A 124 9.49 0.14 13.98
C LEU A 124 9.34 -0.27 12.51
N GLY A 125 8.73 -1.45 12.28
CA GLY A 125 8.19 -1.76 10.95
C GLY A 125 7.07 -0.77 10.60
N CYS A 126 6.67 -0.64 9.34
CA CYS A 126 5.53 0.20 8.98
C CYS A 126 4.38 -0.67 8.42
N HIS A 127 3.14 -0.38 8.83
CA HIS A 127 1.91 -0.91 8.24
C HIS A 127 1.19 0.20 7.47
N LEU A 128 0.38 -0.14 6.45
CA LEU A 128 -0.56 0.82 5.91
C LEU A 128 -1.59 1.20 6.99
N ALA A 129 -1.64 2.47 7.35
CA ALA A 129 -2.72 3.03 8.14
C ALA A 129 -3.83 3.41 7.18
N SER A 130 -5.06 3.14 7.57
CA SER A 130 -6.19 3.71 6.88
C SER A 130 -7.24 4.00 7.91
N ARG A 131 -7.33 5.29 8.23
CA ARG A 131 -8.49 6.04 8.74
C ARG A 131 -9.59 5.17 9.35
N MET A 132 -9.57 5.04 10.67
CA MET A 132 -10.73 4.64 11.45
C MET A 132 -11.81 5.74 11.34
N HIS A 133 -12.70 5.64 10.35
CA HIS A 133 -14.04 6.21 10.50
C HIS A 133 -14.87 5.23 11.32
N GLN A 134 -14.75 5.33 12.65
CA GLN A 134 -15.79 4.80 13.53
C GLN A 134 -17.01 5.70 13.35
N SER A 135 -17.92 5.32 12.46
CA SER A 135 -19.32 5.75 12.58
C SER A 135 -19.93 4.90 13.69
N THR A 136 -20.00 5.47 14.89
CA THR A 136 -20.82 4.99 15.98
C THR A 136 -22.29 5.06 15.55
N SER A 137 -22.83 3.97 15.01
CA SER A 137 -24.28 3.76 14.96
C SER A 137 -24.75 3.42 16.38
N LYS A 138 -25.14 4.44 17.13
CA LYS A 138 -26.03 4.23 18.28
C LYS A 138 -27.44 3.99 17.71
N GLY A 139 -27.86 2.73 17.76
CA GLY A 139 -29.26 2.34 17.89
C GLY A 139 -29.55 2.05 19.35
#